data_AF-A0A7I8MJY8-F1
#
_entry.id   AF-A0A7I8MJY8-F1
#
_cell.length_a   1.000
_cell.length_b   1.000
_cell.length_c   1.000
_cell.angle_alpha   90.00
_cell.angle_beta   90.00
_cell.angle_gamma   90.00
#
_symmetry.space_group_name_H-M   'P 1'
#
loop_
_entity.id
_entity.type
_entity.pdbx_description
1 polymer ?
#
loop_
_entity_poly.entity_id
_entity_poly.type
_entity_poly.pdbx_seq_one_letter_code
_entity_poly.pdbx_strand_id
1 'polypeptide(L)' 'MSGTGKKLLIIGTHAEESPDKATIPFVIGNAAFAMETEAVVILQSTAVYIAMKGYADMCMQQGFRPLRT' A
#
# COMPACT_ATOMS: atom_id res chain seq x y z
N MET A 1 -16.46 10.87 -17.99
CA MET A 1 -15.89 9.84 -17.10
C MET A 1 -17.03 9.31 -16.24
N SER A 2 -17.65 8.19 -16.60
CA SER A 2 -18.82 7.65 -15.90
C SER A 2 -18.41 7.00 -14.58
N GLY A 3 -18.68 7.68 -13.48
CA GLY A 3 -18.29 7.30 -12.11
C GLY A 3 -19.20 6.24 -11.48
N THR A 4 -19.27 5.04 -12.04
CA THR A 4 -20.03 3.90 -11.47
C THR A 4 -19.21 2.63 -11.28
N GLY A 5 -17.88 2.72 -11.39
CA GLY A 5 -16.98 1.64 -10.97
C GLY A 5 -16.80 1.63 -9.45
N LYS A 6 -16.73 0.45 -8.83
CA LYS A 6 -16.35 0.33 -7.41
C LYS A 6 -14.94 0.89 -7.24
N LYS A 7 -14.76 1.79 -6.28
CA LYS A 7 -13.45 2.33 -5.91
C LYS A 7 -13.07 1.83 -4.53
N LEU A 8 -11.84 1.35 -4.39
CA LEU A 8 -11.30 0.90 -3.12
C LEU A 8 -10.35 1.97 -2.57
N LEU A 9 -10.71 2.55 -1.44
CA LEU A 9 -9.86 3.48 -0.70
C LEU A 9 -9.18 2.75 0.45
N ILE A 10 -7.85 2.80 0.52
CA ILE A 10 -7.05 2.13 1.54
C ILE A 10 -6.16 3.17 2.20
N ILE A 11 -6.16 3.22 3.53
CA ILE A 11 -5.35 4.17 4.29
C ILE A 11 -4.27 3.38 5.04
N GLY A 12 -3.02 3.56 4.63
CA GLY A 12 -1.85 3.07 5.33
C GLY A 12 -1.42 4.08 6.40
N THR A 13 -1.26 3.62 7.64
CA THR A 13 -0.91 4.47 8.79
C THR A 13 0.37 4.06 9.50
N HIS A 14 1.00 2.96 9.07
CA HIS A 14 2.20 2.39 9.68
C HIS A 14 3.30 2.17 8.63
N ALA A 15 4.55 2.20 9.06
CA ALA A 15 5.74 1.89 8.27
C ALA A 15 6.54 0.75 8.91
N GLU A 16 7.85 0.90 9.09
CA GLU A 16 8.76 -0.13 9.58
C GLU A 16 8.47 -0.58 11.01
N GLU A 17 7.75 0.22 11.79
CA GLU A 17 7.33 -0.14 13.15
C GLU A 17 6.27 -1.25 13.18
N SER A 18 5.53 -1.44 12.08
CA SER A 18 4.59 -2.54 11.90
C SER A 18 4.60 -2.95 10.43
N PRO A 19 5.64 -3.67 9.97
CA PRO A 19 5.83 -3.85 8.55
C PRO A 19 4.75 -4.74 7.91
N ASP A 20 4.02 -5.54 8.70
CA ASP A 20 2.80 -6.26 8.30
C ASP A 20 1.74 -5.28 7.81
N LYS A 21 1.44 -4.26 8.61
CA LYS A 21 0.49 -3.20 8.29
C LYS A 21 0.99 -2.26 7.20
N ALA A 22 2.31 -2.09 7.07
CA ALA A 22 2.90 -1.33 5.96
C ALA A 22 2.74 -2.04 4.61
N THR A 23 2.79 -3.38 4.61
CA THR A 23 2.77 -4.19 3.37
C THR A 23 1.36 -4.42 2.84
N ILE A 24 0.39 -4.68 3.73
CA ILE A 24 -0.99 -5.05 3.37
C ILE A 24 -1.66 -4.05 2.39
N PRO A 25 -1.55 -2.72 2.56
CA PRO A 25 -2.18 -1.77 1.64
C PRO A 25 -1.78 -1.95 0.18
N PHE A 26 -0.50 -2.26 -0.09
CA PHE A 26 0.01 -2.46 -1.43
C PHE A 26 -0.40 -3.82 -2.01
N VAL A 27 -0.47 -4.86 -1.17
CA VAL A 27 -0.98 -6.18 -1.57
C VAL A 27 -2.44 -6.08 -1.99
N ILE A 28 -3.26 -5.37 -1.21
CA ILE A 28 -4.67 -5.14 -1.54
C ILE A 28 -4.80 -4.27 -2.79
N GLY A 29 -3.95 -3.25 -2.95
CA GLY A 29 -3.90 -2.45 -4.19
C GLY A 29 -3.65 -3.31 -5.44
N ASN A 30 -2.70 -4.25 -5.36
CA ASN A 30 -2.44 -5.21 -6.44
C ASN A 30 -3.61 -6.18 -6.67
N ALA A 31 -4.28 -6.63 -5.61
CA ALA A 31 -5.46 -7.48 -5.73
C ALA A 31 -6.63 -6.73 -6.40
N ALA A 32 -6.84 -5.46 -6.05
CA ALA A 32 -7.85 -4.61 -6.68
C ALA A 32 -7.54 -4.35 -8.16
N PHE A 33 -6.26 -4.15 -8.51
CA PHE A 33 -5.81 -4.06 -9.91
C PHE A 33 -6.14 -5.33 -10.69
N ALA A 34 -5.90 -6.51 -10.12
CA ALA A 34 -6.26 -7.80 -10.74
C ALA A 34 -7.77 -8.01 -10.90
N MET A 35 -8.59 -7.31 -10.10
CA MET A 35 -10.05 -7.31 -10.17
C MET A 35 -10.61 -6.15 -11.02
N GLU A 36 -9.77 -5.47 -11.80
CA GLU A 36 -10.15 -4.30 -12.63
C GLU A 36 -10.88 -3.21 -11.82
N THR A 37 -10.56 -3.11 -10.53
CA THR A 37 -11.15 -2.17 -9.58
C THR A 37 -10.16 -1.05 -9.31
N GLU A 38 -10.61 0.19 -9.43
CA GLU A 38 -9.77 1.35 -9.14
C GLU A 38 -9.46 1.38 -7.63
N ALA A 39 -8.16 1.34 -7.29
CA ALA A 39 -7.70 1.43 -5.92
C ALA A 39 -6.85 2.69 -5.69
N VAL A 40 -7.07 3.34 -4.55
CA VAL A 40 -6.29 4.48 -4.10
C VAL A 40 -5.71 4.15 -2.73
N VAL A 41 -4.38 4.13 -2.64
CA VAL A 41 -3.64 3.96 -1.37
C VAL A 41 -3.22 5.34 -0.88
N ILE A 42 -3.76 5.76 0.25
CA ILE A 42 -3.36 6.98 0.95
C ILE A 42 -2.37 6.61 2.04
N LEU A 43 -1.24 7.32 2.06
CA LEU A 43 -0.25 7.21 3.14
C LEU A 43 -0.47 8.35 4.12
N GLN A 44 -0.61 8.01 5.40
CA GLN A 44 -0.79 8.95 6.51
C GLN A 44 0.12 8.54 7.68
N SER A 45 0.42 9.47 8.59
CA SER A 45 1.26 9.20 9.77
C SER A 45 2.66 8.72 9.34
N THR A 46 3.24 7.72 10.01
CA THR A 46 4.55 7.13 9.68
C THR A 46 4.59 6.50 8.30
N ALA A 47 3.45 6.04 7.75
CA ALA A 47 3.41 5.45 6.41
C ALA A 47 3.87 6.41 5.30
N VAL A 48 3.86 7.73 5.53
CA VAL A 48 4.38 8.70 4.55
C VAL A 48 5.87 8.50 4.27
N TYR A 49 6.62 7.93 5.21
CA TYR A 49 8.04 7.62 5.02
C TYR A 49 8.26 6.55 3.94
N ILE A 50 7.30 5.64 3.72
CA ILE A 50 7.38 4.61 2.67
C ILE A 50 7.53 5.25 1.27
N ALA A 51 6.98 6.45 1.05
CA ALA A 51 7.13 7.17 -0.21
C ALA A 51 8.51 7.81 -0.40
N MET A 52 9.34 7.85 0.63
CA MET A 52 10.72 8.33 0.52
C MET A 52 11.58 7.27 -0.16
N LYS A 53 12.43 7.73 -1.08
CA LYS A 53 13.30 6.85 -1.88
C LYS A 53 14.16 5.94 -0.98
N GLY A 54 14.01 4.63 -1.18
CA GLY A 54 14.77 3.60 -0.46
C GLY A 54 14.25 3.26 0.94
N TYR A 55 13.22 3.95 1.42
CA TYR A 55 12.65 3.66 2.75
C TYR A 55 11.79 2.39 2.75
N ALA A 56 11.07 2.14 1.65
CA ALA A 56 10.23 0.95 1.50
C ALA A 56 11.02 -0.37 1.69
N ASP A 57 12.31 -0.38 1.37
CA ASP A 57 13.19 -1.54 1.57
C ASP A 57 13.36 -1.91 3.07
N MET A 58 13.08 -0.99 3.99
CA MET A 58 13.12 -1.24 5.44
C MET A 58 11.83 -1.90 5.96
N CYS A 59 10.73 -1.81 5.21
CA CYS A 59 9.42 -2.36 5.59
C CYS A 59 9.25 -3.83 5.18
N MET A 60 10.26 -4.68 5.45
CA MET A 60 10.22 -6.08 5.04
C MET A 60 9.30 -6.93 5.91
N GLN A 61 8.49 -7.77 5.26
CA GLN A 61 7.67 -8.79 5.91
C GLN A 61 7.91 -10.18 5.37
N GLN A 62 8.07 -11.13 6.29
CA GLN A 62 8.17 -12.53 5.94
C GLN A 62 6.89 -13.00 5.25
N GLY A 63 7.04 -13.71 4.13
CA GLY A 63 5.90 -14.25 3.36
C GLY A 63 5.34 -13.30 2.28
N PHE A 64 5.80 -12.04 2.22
CA PHE A 64 5.44 -11.11 1.15
C PHE A 64 6.65 -10.73 0.28
N ARG A 65 6.39 -10.25 -0.94
CA ARG A 65 7.44 -9.63 -1.76
C ARG A 65 7.84 -8.28 -1.13
N PRO A 66 9.14 -7.92 -1.13
CA PRO A 66 9.61 -6.64 -0.59
C PRO A 66 8.92 -5.45 -1.26
N LEU A 67 8.57 -4.44 -0.48
CA LEU A 67 8.15 -3.14 -1.00
C LEU A 67 9.36 -2.42 -1.59
N ARG A 68 9.17 -1.77 -2.75
CA ARG A 68 10.21 -0.96 -3.39
C ARG A 68 9.60 0.34 -3.93
N THR A 69 10.33 1.44 -3.76
CA THR A 69 10.08 2.75 -4.37
C THR A 69 10.94 2.94 -5.62
#